data_AF-A0AAW6FHM1-F1
#
_entry.id   AF-A0AAW6FHM1-F1
#
_cell.length_a   1.000
_cell.length_b   1.000
_cell.length_c   1.000
_cell.angle_alpha   90.00
_cell.angle_beta   90.00
_cell.angle_gamma   90.00
#
_symmetry.space_group_name_H-M   'P 1'
#
loop_
_entity.id
_entity.type
_entity.pdbx_description
1 polymer ?
#
loop_
_entity_poly.entity_id
_entity_poly.type
_entity_poly.pdbx_seq_one_letter_code
_entity_poly.pdbx_strand_id
1 'polypeptide(L)'
;MHKFIEYISDLLFLHDCVIIPDFGGFICNYKSAYIDDESGLICPPSKDILFNRNLTHNDGLLVSWIAGKENISYEKATSQLMLFCEDLKIRLNQRQRIAFGDIGVFFTDRRFNIIFEPGKHNFFAETLGMEPLPVVKVGLSDKIKPAVSGTSRSTQNPDIPKYINLESSGNILHRLLKYALGATAIAGIVIITQLDFFHTASDPNRDVNSSGVQPVIPAIQSSASGKITCNKVISPSQDYVDYDPVNDLKW
;
A
#
# COMPACT_ATOMS: atom_id res chain seq x y z
N MET A 1 -16.68 21.61 -6.54
CA MET A 1 -16.22 20.61 -5.54
C MET A 1 -16.91 19.27 -5.71
N HIS A 2 -18.26 19.21 -5.79
CA HIS A 2 -18.99 17.93 -5.86
C HIS A 2 -18.54 17.00 -7.01
N LYS A 3 -18.28 17.54 -8.21
CA LYS A 3 -17.85 16.74 -9.37
C LYS A 3 -16.60 15.88 -9.14
N PHE A 4 -15.57 16.41 -8.48
CA PHE A 4 -14.35 15.63 -8.22
C PHE A 4 -14.60 14.48 -7.24
N ILE A 5 -15.50 14.69 -6.28
CA ILE A 5 -15.92 13.65 -5.33
C ILE A 5 -16.66 12.53 -6.06
N GLU A 6 -17.53 12.87 -7.03
CA GLU A 6 -18.21 11.90 -7.89
C GLU A 6 -17.20 11.10 -8.74
N TYR A 7 -16.21 11.75 -9.32
CA TYR A 7 -15.16 11.08 -10.09
C TYR A 7 -14.31 10.12 -9.25
N ILE A 8 -14.00 10.49 -8.01
CA ILE A 8 -13.32 9.60 -7.07
C ILE A 8 -14.24 8.41 -6.73
N SER A 9 -15.52 8.67 -6.47
CA SER A 9 -16.52 7.64 -6.19
C SER A 9 -16.60 6.61 -7.33
N ASP A 10 -16.69 7.07 -8.58
CA ASP A 10 -16.69 6.21 -9.76
C ASP A 10 -15.45 5.31 -9.79
N LEU A 11 -14.27 5.88 -9.55
CA LEU A 11 -13.01 5.13 -9.58
C LEU A 11 -12.89 4.11 -8.45
N LEU A 12 -13.49 4.36 -7.28
CA LEU A 12 -13.45 3.42 -6.15
C LEU A 12 -14.26 2.13 -6.41
N PHE A 13 -15.27 2.20 -7.29
CA PHE A 13 -15.96 0.99 -7.76
C PHE A 13 -15.10 0.16 -8.71
N LEU A 14 -14.29 0.83 -9.54
CA LEU A 14 -13.50 0.20 -10.60
C LEU A 14 -12.12 -0.26 -10.15
N HIS A 15 -11.55 0.40 -9.15
CA HIS A 15 -10.17 0.21 -8.72
C HIS A 15 -10.06 0.06 -7.20
N ASP A 16 -8.98 -0.60 -6.77
CA ASP A 16 -8.70 -0.81 -5.34
C ASP A 16 -7.80 0.28 -4.74
N CYS A 17 -7.11 1.06 -5.57
CA CYS A 17 -6.29 2.17 -5.13
C CYS A 17 -6.62 3.39 -6.00
N VAL A 18 -6.93 4.52 -5.36
CA VAL A 18 -7.18 5.79 -6.05
C VAL A 18 -6.38 6.88 -5.36
N ILE A 19 -5.41 7.45 -6.07
CA ILE A 19 -4.52 8.46 -5.52
C ILE A 19 -5.00 9.87 -5.90
N ILE A 20 -5.05 10.74 -4.89
CA ILE A 20 -5.27 12.17 -5.04
C ILE A 20 -3.91 12.88 -4.86
N PRO A 21 -3.34 13.46 -5.94
CA PRO A 21 -2.05 14.12 -5.89
C PRO A 21 -1.98 15.17 -4.79
N ASP A 22 -0.86 15.20 -4.09
CA ASP A 22 -0.56 16.10 -2.96
C ASP A 22 -1.55 16.05 -1.79
N PHE A 23 -2.49 15.11 -1.76
CA PHE A 23 -3.45 14.97 -0.67
C PHE A 23 -3.32 13.62 0.05
N GLY A 24 -3.27 12.53 -0.72
CA GLY A 24 -3.21 11.16 -0.21
C GLY A 24 -3.93 10.19 -1.15
N GLY A 25 -4.06 8.94 -0.75
CA GLY A 25 -4.72 7.90 -1.57
C GLY A 25 -5.69 7.06 -0.77
N PHE A 26 -6.76 6.65 -1.43
CA PHE A 26 -7.69 5.64 -0.94
C PHE A 26 -7.15 4.26 -1.27
N ILE A 27 -7.26 3.37 -0.28
CA ILE A 27 -6.92 1.96 -0.39
C ILE A 27 -8.17 1.20 0.00
N CYS A 28 -8.65 0.39 -0.91
CA CYS A 28 -9.80 -0.46 -0.74
C CYS A 28 -9.32 -1.88 -0.46
N ASN A 29 -9.78 -2.47 0.63
CA ASN A 29 -9.49 -3.85 0.96
C ASN A 29 -10.74 -4.71 0.83
N TYR A 30 -10.61 -5.85 0.16
CA TYR A 30 -11.70 -6.80 0.06
C TYR A 30 -11.98 -7.44 1.42
N LYS A 31 -13.27 -7.54 1.75
CA LYS A 31 -13.79 -8.22 2.93
C LYS A 31 -14.78 -9.27 2.47
N SER A 32 -14.48 -10.54 2.79
CA SER A 32 -15.37 -11.65 2.47
C SER A 32 -16.73 -11.50 3.15
N ALA A 33 -17.75 -12.14 2.56
CA ALA A 33 -19.05 -12.32 3.19
C ALA A 33 -18.87 -12.94 4.59
N TYR A 34 -19.65 -12.46 5.54
CA TYR A 34 -19.59 -12.92 6.92
C TYR A 34 -20.98 -12.94 7.54
N ILE A 35 -21.14 -13.77 8.56
CA ILE A 35 -22.34 -13.78 9.39
C ILE A 35 -22.02 -12.90 10.59
N ASP A 36 -22.85 -11.88 10.79
CA ASP A 36 -22.83 -11.10 12.01
C ASP A 36 -23.70 -11.80 13.05
N ASP A 37 -23.06 -12.40 14.04
CA ASP A 37 -23.74 -13.15 15.10
C ASP A 37 -24.58 -12.24 16.01
N GLU A 38 -24.23 -10.95 16.14
CA GLU A 38 -24.96 -10.00 16.97
C GLU A 38 -26.28 -9.57 16.31
N SER A 39 -26.24 -9.25 15.01
CA SER A 39 -27.44 -8.86 14.25
C SER A 39 -28.19 -10.06 13.66
N GLY A 40 -27.57 -11.24 13.60
CA GLY A 40 -28.12 -12.42 12.95
C GLY A 40 -28.26 -12.27 11.44
N LEU A 41 -27.40 -11.45 10.81
CA LEU A 41 -27.44 -11.16 9.37
C LEU A 41 -26.26 -11.82 8.64
N ILE A 42 -26.53 -12.32 7.44
CA ILE A 42 -25.53 -12.71 6.45
C ILE A 42 -25.22 -11.46 5.65
N CYS A 43 -24.04 -10.88 5.89
CA CYS A 43 -23.55 -9.73 5.17
C CYS A 43 -22.88 -10.18 3.86
N PRO A 44 -23.16 -9.52 2.72
CA PRO A 44 -22.47 -9.81 1.48
C PRO A 44 -20.98 -9.43 1.58
N PRO A 45 -20.14 -9.88 0.62
CA PRO A 45 -18.78 -9.37 0.50
C PRO A 45 -18.79 -7.84 0.39
N SER A 46 -17.76 -7.19 0.92
CA SER A 46 -17.67 -5.75 0.89
C SER A 46 -16.25 -5.27 0.63
N LYS A 47 -16.12 -3.97 0.41
CA LYS A 47 -14.85 -3.29 0.21
C LYS A 47 -14.68 -2.23 1.30
N ASP A 48 -13.72 -2.45 2.20
CA ASP A 48 -13.40 -1.52 3.28
C ASP A 48 -12.45 -0.45 2.75
N ILE A 49 -12.80 0.83 2.95
CA ILE A 49 -12.00 1.96 2.46
C ILE A 49 -11.14 2.51 3.58
N LEU A 50 -9.84 2.61 3.31
CA LEU A 50 -8.86 3.28 4.14
C LEU A 50 -8.29 4.47 3.38
N PHE A 51 -7.82 5.48 4.12
CA PHE A 51 -7.11 6.62 3.53
C PHE A 51 -5.69 6.69 4.07
N ASN A 52 -4.72 6.83 3.17
CA ASN A 52 -3.33 7.01 3.49
C ASN A 52 -2.81 8.33 2.92
N ARG A 53 -2.48 9.28 3.80
CA ARG A 53 -1.91 10.58 3.42
C ARG A 53 -0.56 10.47 2.71
N ASN A 54 0.21 9.41 2.97
CA ASN A 54 1.55 9.25 2.40
C ASN A 54 1.52 8.78 0.93
N LEU A 55 0.35 8.35 0.43
CA LEU A 55 0.17 8.02 -0.98
C LEU A 55 -0.03 9.30 -1.79
N THR A 56 1.06 10.00 -2.09
CA THR A 56 1.03 11.25 -2.86
C THR A 56 1.54 11.11 -4.28
N HIS A 57 2.08 9.93 -4.65
CA HIS A 57 2.62 9.71 -5.98
C HIS A 57 1.49 9.56 -7.00
N ASN A 58 1.39 10.51 -7.92
CA ASN A 58 0.40 10.52 -8.97
C ASN A 58 0.68 9.41 -10.00
N ASP A 59 -0.20 8.41 -10.07
CA ASP A 59 -0.22 7.34 -11.07
C ASP A 59 -0.95 7.74 -12.36
N GLY A 60 -1.53 8.95 -12.39
CA GLY A 60 -2.28 9.49 -13.52
C GLY A 60 -3.71 8.96 -13.64
N LEU A 61 -4.15 8.06 -12.75
CA LEU A 61 -5.47 7.42 -12.85
C LEU A 61 -6.61 8.44 -12.73
N LEU A 62 -6.61 9.21 -11.64
CA LEU A 62 -7.66 10.22 -11.40
C LEU A 62 -7.63 11.33 -12.46
N VAL A 63 -6.43 11.78 -12.85
CA VAL A 63 -6.27 12.86 -13.85
C VAL A 63 -6.77 12.43 -15.23
N SER A 64 -6.41 11.22 -15.66
CA SER A 64 -6.87 10.69 -16.96
C SER A 64 -8.38 10.48 -16.99
N TRP A 65 -8.97 10.02 -15.88
CA TRP A 65 -10.42 9.88 -15.75
C TRP A 65 -11.15 11.23 -15.88
N ILE A 66 -10.66 12.27 -15.19
CA ILE A 66 -11.20 13.64 -15.27
C ILE A 66 -11.09 14.17 -16.71
N ALA A 67 -9.91 14.03 -17.33
CA ALA A 67 -9.67 14.50 -18.69
C ALA A 67 -10.65 13.85 -19.69
N GLY A 68 -10.90 12.55 -19.56
CA GLY A 68 -11.87 11.82 -20.39
C GLY A 68 -13.32 12.21 -20.12
N LYS A 69 -13.72 12.36 -18.85
CA LYS A 69 -15.10 12.71 -18.46
C LYS A 69 -15.48 14.14 -18.84
N GLU A 70 -14.57 15.10 -18.68
CA GLU A 70 -14.82 16.50 -18.99
C GLU A 70 -14.41 16.90 -20.43
N ASN A 71 -13.78 15.98 -21.18
CA ASN A 71 -13.24 16.22 -22.52
C ASN A 71 -12.29 17.44 -22.56
N ILE A 72 -11.32 17.44 -21.64
CA ILE A 72 -10.31 18.49 -21.50
C ILE A 72 -8.90 17.90 -21.64
N SER A 73 -7.91 18.77 -21.89
CA SER A 73 -6.52 18.32 -21.93
C SER A 73 -6.05 17.82 -20.55
N TYR A 74 -5.11 16.87 -20.57
CA TYR A 74 -4.52 16.31 -19.36
C TYR A 74 -3.93 17.38 -18.44
N GLU A 75 -3.23 18.37 -19.00
CA GLU A 75 -2.65 19.49 -18.25
C GLU A 75 -3.71 20.33 -17.55
N LYS A 76 -4.84 20.58 -18.23
CA LYS A 76 -5.96 21.33 -17.67
C LYS A 76 -6.64 20.56 -16.54
N ALA A 77 -6.86 19.25 -16.72
CA ALA A 77 -7.40 18.37 -15.69
C ALA A 77 -6.47 18.35 -14.45
N THR A 78 -5.16 18.24 -14.66
CA THR A 78 -4.16 18.27 -13.58
C THR A 78 -4.24 19.59 -12.81
N SER A 79 -4.28 20.72 -13.52
CA SER A 79 -4.34 22.05 -12.90
C SER A 79 -5.61 22.24 -12.07
N GLN A 80 -6.77 21.80 -12.58
CA GLN A 80 -8.03 21.85 -11.84
C GLN A 80 -8.02 20.95 -10.60
N LEU A 81 -7.42 19.76 -10.71
CA LEU A 81 -7.29 18.84 -9.59
C LEU A 81 -6.38 19.42 -8.49
N MET A 82 -5.27 20.08 -8.85
CA MET A 82 -4.41 20.77 -7.87
C MET A 82 -5.17 21.85 -7.11
N LEU A 83 -5.96 22.69 -7.80
CA LEU A 83 -6.79 23.72 -7.16
C LEU A 83 -7.80 23.11 -6.19
N PHE A 84 -8.40 21.97 -6.57
CA PHE A 84 -9.29 21.23 -5.68
C PHE A 84 -8.58 20.71 -4.43
N CYS A 85 -7.38 20.14 -4.58
CA CYS A 85 -6.57 19.67 -3.45
C CYS A 85 -6.15 20.80 -2.51
N GLU A 86 -5.80 21.97 -3.05
CA GLU A 86 -5.44 23.14 -2.26
C GLU A 86 -6.64 23.64 -1.45
N ASP A 87 -7.80 23.75 -2.08
CA ASP A 87 -9.04 24.15 -1.40
C ASP A 87 -9.45 23.16 -0.29
N LEU A 88 -9.28 21.84 -0.50
CA LEU A 88 -9.48 20.84 0.55
C LEU A 88 -8.55 21.08 1.75
N LYS A 89 -7.26 21.33 1.50
CA LYS A 89 -6.28 21.60 2.58
C LYS A 89 -6.63 22.88 3.34
N ILE A 90 -7.05 23.93 2.65
CA ILE A 90 -7.48 25.20 3.28
C ILE A 90 -8.66 24.95 4.21
N ARG A 91 -9.70 24.25 3.73
CA ARG A 91 -10.91 23.94 4.52
C ARG A 91 -10.59 23.04 5.72
N LEU A 92 -9.73 22.03 5.56
CA LEU A 92 -9.27 21.18 6.67
C LEU A 92 -8.43 21.94 7.70
N ASN A 93 -7.61 22.91 7.27
CA ASN A 93 -6.84 23.78 8.18
C ASN A 93 -7.75 24.71 8.98
N GLN A 94 -8.89 25.11 8.41
CA GLN A 94 -9.96 25.84 9.12
C GLN A 94 -10.77 24.94 10.07
N ARG A 95 -10.36 23.68 10.28
CA ARG A 95 -11.05 22.66 11.09
C ARG A 95 -12.47 22.36 10.63
N GLN A 96 -12.76 22.57 9.35
CA GLN A 96 -14.04 22.18 8.76
C GLN A 96 -14.07 20.68 8.53
N ARG A 97 -15.26 20.09 8.70
CA ARG A 97 -15.53 18.71 8.27
C ARG A 97 -15.94 18.72 6.81
N ILE A 98 -15.26 17.94 5.99
CA ILE A 98 -15.52 17.85 4.54
C ILE A 98 -16.11 16.48 4.24
N ALA A 99 -17.38 16.44 3.87
CA ALA A 99 -18.05 15.21 3.47
C ALA A 99 -17.76 14.90 1.98
N PHE A 100 -17.35 13.66 1.72
CA PHE A 100 -17.12 13.08 0.40
C PHE A 100 -18.28 12.15 0.03
N GLY A 101 -19.52 12.65 0.13
CA GLY A 101 -20.72 11.87 -0.15
C GLY A 101 -20.73 10.54 0.61
N ASP A 102 -20.87 9.45 -0.14
CA ASP A 102 -20.93 8.08 0.38
C ASP A 102 -19.57 7.47 0.74
N ILE A 103 -18.46 8.10 0.31
CA ILE A 103 -17.09 7.61 0.56
C ILE A 103 -16.75 7.77 2.03
N GLY A 104 -17.09 8.91 2.63
CA GLY A 104 -16.76 9.22 4.02
C GLY A 104 -16.58 10.71 4.31
N VAL A 105 -16.00 11.02 5.46
CA VAL A 105 -15.80 12.39 5.94
C VAL A 105 -14.35 12.61 6.37
N PHE A 106 -13.78 13.72 5.92
CA PHE A 106 -12.48 14.19 6.37
C PHE A 106 -12.62 15.28 7.42
N PHE A 107 -11.76 15.23 8.44
CA PHE A 107 -11.62 16.28 9.43
C PHE A 107 -10.22 16.30 10.01
N THR A 108 -9.88 17.35 10.75
CA THR A 108 -8.58 17.47 11.41
C THR A 108 -8.70 17.36 12.92
N ASP A 109 -7.73 16.69 13.53
CA ASP A 109 -7.58 16.67 14.99
C ASP A 109 -6.92 17.97 15.51
N ARG A 110 -6.82 18.12 16.83
CA ARG A 110 -6.13 19.22 17.52
C ARG A 110 -4.70 19.44 17.03
N ARG A 111 -4.04 18.39 16.53
CA ARG A 111 -2.68 18.39 15.98
C ARG A 111 -2.61 18.65 14.46
N PHE A 112 -3.73 19.00 13.81
CA PHE A 112 -3.83 19.17 12.34
C PHE A 112 -3.51 17.91 11.52
N ASN A 113 -3.64 16.74 12.13
CA ASN A 113 -3.60 15.47 11.41
C ASN A 113 -4.94 15.26 10.69
N ILE A 114 -4.87 14.87 9.42
CA ILE A 114 -6.05 14.52 8.63
C ILE A 114 -6.54 13.16 9.10
N ILE A 115 -7.79 13.11 9.54
CA ILE A 115 -8.51 11.90 9.90
C ILE A 115 -9.60 11.67 8.85
N PHE A 116 -9.72 10.41 8.43
CA PHE A 116 -10.76 9.95 7.53
C PHE A 116 -11.67 8.98 8.26
N GLU A 117 -12.97 9.25 8.20
CA GLU A 117 -14.02 8.36 8.70
C GLU A 117 -14.76 7.79 7.48
N PRO A 118 -14.66 6.48 7.21
CA PRO A 118 -15.29 5.88 6.04
C PRO A 118 -16.82 5.90 6.15
N GLY A 119 -17.47 6.05 5.00
CA GLY A 119 -18.91 5.92 4.88
C GLY A 119 -19.38 4.47 5.02
N LYS A 120 -20.71 4.27 5.02
CA LYS A 120 -21.32 2.93 5.11
C LYS A 120 -21.52 2.25 3.77
N HIS A 121 -21.24 2.94 2.66
CA HIS A 121 -21.54 2.45 1.33
C HIS A 121 -20.51 1.41 0.89
N ASN A 122 -20.99 0.36 0.21
CA ASN A 122 -20.12 -0.70 -0.28
C ASN A 122 -19.70 -0.41 -1.73
N PHE A 123 -18.41 -0.19 -1.92
CA PHE A 123 -17.83 0.09 -3.24
C PHE A 123 -17.44 -1.18 -4.02
N PHE A 124 -17.84 -2.36 -3.53
CA PHE A 124 -17.61 -3.62 -4.24
C PHE A 124 -18.69 -3.85 -5.30
N ALA A 125 -18.35 -3.56 -6.57
CA ALA A 125 -19.28 -3.59 -7.69
C ALA A 125 -20.00 -4.93 -7.89
N GLU A 126 -19.34 -6.05 -7.58
CA GLU A 126 -19.92 -7.40 -7.72
C GLU A 126 -21.07 -7.67 -6.74
N THR A 127 -21.17 -6.88 -5.67
CA THR A 127 -22.21 -7.01 -4.64
C THR A 127 -23.30 -5.96 -4.77
N LEU A 128 -23.29 -5.19 -5.86
CA LEU A 128 -24.34 -4.22 -6.13
C LEU A 128 -25.69 -4.95 -6.25
N GLY A 129 -26.64 -4.57 -5.39
CA GLY A 129 -27.96 -5.21 -5.29
C GLY A 129 -28.01 -6.42 -4.36
N MET A 130 -26.92 -6.79 -3.69
CA MET A 130 -26.94 -7.76 -2.60
C MET A 130 -27.23 -7.04 -1.28
N GLU A 131 -28.32 -7.44 -0.62
CA GLU A 131 -28.69 -6.92 0.70
C GLU A 131 -28.39 -7.96 1.79
N PRO A 132 -28.07 -7.53 3.03
CA PRO A 132 -27.90 -8.46 4.14
C PRO A 132 -29.16 -9.29 4.37
N LEU A 133 -28.99 -10.61 4.51
CA LEU A 133 -30.11 -11.54 4.68
C LEU A 133 -30.18 -12.06 6.11
N PRO A 134 -31.37 -12.20 6.72
CA PRO A 134 -31.50 -12.78 8.06
C PRO A 134 -31.16 -14.27 8.07
N VAL A 135 -30.38 -14.70 9.07
CA VAL A 135 -30.07 -16.11 9.32
C VAL A 135 -31.31 -16.79 9.91
N VAL A 136 -31.86 -17.77 9.20
CA VAL A 136 -32.90 -18.66 9.73
C VAL A 136 -32.23 -19.85 10.42
N LYS A 137 -32.29 -19.90 11.76
CA LYS A 137 -31.84 -21.06 12.53
C LYS A 137 -32.89 -22.16 12.43
N VAL A 138 -32.61 -23.20 11.65
CA VAL A 138 -33.46 -24.41 11.60
C VAL A 138 -33.23 -25.21 12.87
N GLY A 139 -34.27 -25.33 13.71
CA GLY A 139 -34.24 -26.20 14.88
C GLY A 139 -34.10 -27.66 14.44
N LEU A 140 -33.11 -28.36 15.00
CA LEU A 140 -32.96 -29.82 14.87
C LEU A 140 -34.11 -30.49 15.64
N SER A 141 -35.30 -30.50 15.06
CA SER A 141 -36.46 -31.23 15.55
C SER A 141 -37.31 -31.59 14.34
N ASP A 142 -36.86 -32.58 13.56
CA ASP A 142 -37.72 -33.65 13.07
C ASP A 142 -36.91 -34.69 12.32
N LYS A 143 -37.18 -35.96 12.63
CA LYS A 143 -36.43 -37.12 12.16
C LYS A 143 -36.52 -37.27 10.64
N ILE A 144 -35.49 -36.87 9.91
CA ILE A 144 -35.34 -37.22 8.50
C ILE A 144 -34.85 -38.67 8.41
N LYS A 145 -35.73 -39.60 8.03
CA LYS A 145 -35.36 -40.95 7.58
C LYS A 145 -34.62 -40.82 6.24
N PRO A 146 -33.45 -41.44 6.05
CA PRO A 146 -32.81 -41.47 4.74
C PRO A 146 -33.58 -42.42 3.81
N ALA A 147 -34.33 -41.85 2.86
CA ALA A 147 -34.85 -42.61 1.72
C ALA A 147 -33.83 -42.57 0.59
N VAL A 148 -33.02 -43.63 0.49
CA VAL A 148 -32.23 -43.92 -0.70
C VAL A 148 -33.16 -44.54 -1.75
N SER A 149 -33.25 -43.93 -2.92
CA SER A 149 -33.66 -44.60 -4.17
C SER A 149 -33.01 -43.86 -5.33
N GLY A 150 -32.11 -44.57 -6.03
CA GLY A 150 -31.15 -43.97 -6.96
C GLY A 150 -31.66 -43.68 -8.37
N THR A 151 -30.79 -43.04 -9.14
CA THR A 151 -30.64 -43.25 -10.59
C THR A 151 -29.20 -42.88 -10.95
N SER A 152 -28.36 -43.89 -11.13
CA SER A 152 -27.03 -43.72 -11.74
C SER A 152 -27.20 -43.48 -13.24
N ARG A 153 -26.66 -42.37 -13.75
CA ARG A 153 -26.21 -42.27 -15.14
C ARG A 153 -24.69 -42.12 -15.15
N SER A 154 -24.03 -43.14 -15.70
CA SER A 154 -22.61 -43.12 -16.05
C SER A 154 -22.45 -42.43 -17.41
N THR A 155 -21.55 -41.45 -17.53
CA THR A 155 -20.46 -41.50 -18.52
C THR A 155 -19.41 -40.39 -18.32
N GLN A 156 -18.18 -40.87 -18.11
CA GLN A 156 -16.86 -40.32 -18.47
C GLN A 156 -16.22 -39.18 -17.64
N ASN A 157 -15.12 -39.57 -16.97
CA ASN A 157 -14.02 -38.77 -16.45
C ASN A 157 -12.95 -38.59 -17.56
N PRO A 158 -12.14 -37.52 -17.56
CA PRO A 158 -10.78 -37.74 -17.07
C PRO A 158 -10.19 -36.63 -16.15
N ASP A 159 -9.56 -37.14 -15.10
CA ASP A 159 -8.28 -36.79 -14.47
C ASP A 159 -8.00 -35.39 -13.92
N ILE A 160 -8.20 -35.25 -12.60
CA ILE A 160 -7.36 -34.40 -11.74
C ILE A 160 -6.72 -35.30 -10.66
N PRO A 161 -5.38 -35.27 -10.49
CA PRO A 161 -4.70 -36.18 -9.58
C PRO A 161 -4.98 -35.85 -8.11
N LYS A 162 -5.29 -36.93 -7.39
CA LYS A 162 -5.45 -37.03 -5.94
C LYS A 162 -4.11 -36.84 -5.23
N TYR A 163 -4.03 -35.89 -4.30
CA TYR A 163 -3.04 -35.95 -3.22
C TYR A 163 -3.64 -35.59 -1.86
N ILE A 164 -3.80 -36.67 -1.07
CA ILE A 164 -3.66 -36.84 0.38
C ILE A 164 -4.16 -35.74 1.35
N ASN A 165 -5.22 -36.06 2.07
CA ASN A 165 -5.39 -35.57 3.43
C ASN A 165 -4.34 -36.27 4.31
N LEU A 166 -3.43 -35.51 4.89
CA LEU A 166 -2.61 -35.96 6.01
C LEU A 166 -3.14 -35.30 7.28
N GLU A 167 -3.90 -36.07 8.06
CA GLU A 167 -4.04 -35.82 9.49
C GLU A 167 -2.64 -35.80 10.09
N SER A 168 -2.16 -34.61 10.47
CA SER A 168 -0.89 -34.46 11.18
C SER A 168 -1.17 -33.92 12.57
N SER A 169 -1.50 -34.87 13.44
CA SER A 169 -1.39 -34.74 14.88
C SER A 169 0.09 -34.69 15.27
N GLY A 170 0.45 -33.66 16.04
CA GLY A 170 1.65 -33.64 16.89
C GLY A 170 2.96 -33.20 16.21
N ASN A 171 3.52 -32.08 16.68
CA ASN A 171 4.91 -31.95 17.20
C ASN A 171 5.37 -30.48 17.18
N ILE A 172 4.88 -29.70 18.14
CA ILE A 172 5.28 -28.30 18.42
C ILE A 172 6.79 -28.21 18.76
N LEU A 173 7.35 -29.29 19.31
CA LEU A 173 8.75 -29.43 19.71
C LEU A 173 9.74 -29.30 18.54
N HIS A 174 9.41 -29.83 17.35
CA HIS A 174 10.32 -29.76 16.21
C HIS A 174 10.40 -28.35 15.60
N ARG A 175 9.37 -27.53 15.81
CA ARG A 175 9.34 -26.13 15.35
C ARG A 175 10.17 -25.22 16.25
N LEU A 176 10.30 -25.54 17.54
CA LEU A 176 11.17 -24.82 18.49
C LEU A 176 12.65 -25.18 18.34
N LEU A 177 12.99 -26.42 17.96
CA LEU A 177 14.39 -26.84 17.78
C LEU A 177 15.11 -26.08 16.65
N LYS A 178 14.36 -25.61 15.63
CA LYS A 178 14.93 -24.84 14.50
C LYS A 178 15.38 -23.42 14.88
N TYR A 179 14.79 -22.82 15.92
CA TYR A 179 15.13 -21.45 16.36
C TYR A 179 16.22 -21.40 17.43
N ALA A 180 16.64 -22.54 17.99
CA ALA A 180 17.71 -22.59 18.99
C ALA A 180 19.12 -22.36 18.42
N LEU A 181 19.32 -22.52 17.11
CA LEU A 181 20.61 -22.32 16.44
C LEU A 181 20.90 -20.86 16.04
N GLY A 182 19.89 -19.99 16.00
CA GLY A 182 20.05 -18.59 15.58
C GLY A 182 20.32 -17.59 16.70
N ALA A 183 20.04 -17.94 17.96
CA ALA A 183 20.11 -17.02 19.10
C ALA A 183 21.50 -16.94 19.78
N THR A 184 22.41 -17.88 19.52
CA THR A 184 23.74 -17.93 20.17
C THR A 184 24.81 -17.07 19.49
N ALA A 185 24.65 -16.70 18.22
CA ALA A 185 25.64 -15.89 17.50
C ALA A 185 25.55 -14.38 17.83
N ILE A 186 24.39 -13.89 18.28
CA ILE A 186 24.16 -12.44 18.45
C ILE A 186 24.53 -11.98 19.88
N ALA A 187 24.36 -12.83 20.90
CA ALA A 187 24.76 -12.50 22.27
C ALA A 187 26.29 -12.53 22.47
N GLY A 188 27.04 -13.32 21.67
CA GLY A 188 28.50 -13.39 21.75
C GLY A 188 29.22 -12.14 21.24
N ILE A 189 28.66 -11.44 20.26
CA ILE A 189 29.29 -10.24 19.67
C ILE A 189 29.17 -9.00 20.59
N VAL A 190 28.15 -8.94 21.46
CA VAL A 190 27.94 -7.80 22.38
C VAL A 190 28.83 -7.88 23.62
N ILE A 191 29.27 -9.07 24.04
CA ILE A 191 30.14 -9.23 25.23
C ILE A 191 31.61 -8.93 24.89
N ILE A 192 32.05 -9.15 23.65
CA ILE A 192 33.46 -8.95 23.27
C ILE A 192 33.83 -7.47 23.12
N THR A 193 32.88 -6.57 22.83
CA THR A 193 33.20 -5.13 22.70
C THR A 193 33.30 -4.37 24.03
N GLN A 194 32.87 -4.98 25.14
CA GLN A 194 32.99 -4.37 26.49
C GLN A 194 34.15 -4.94 27.31
N LEU A 195 34.84 -5.97 26.82
CA LEU A 195 35.96 -6.62 27.54
C LEU A 195 37.35 -6.25 27.04
N ASP A 196 37.48 -5.30 26.10
CA ASP A 196 38.76 -4.69 25.72
C ASP A 196 39.00 -3.32 26.40
N PHE A 197 38.16 -2.94 27.38
CA PHE A 197 38.34 -1.69 28.12
C PHE A 197 39.33 -1.77 29.31
N PHE A 198 39.93 -2.93 29.58
CA PHE A 198 40.89 -3.09 30.68
C PHE A 198 42.19 -3.76 30.24
N HIS A 199 42.97 -3.07 29.40
CA HIS A 199 44.43 -3.10 29.48
C HIS A 199 45.01 -1.94 28.66
N THR A 200 45.31 -0.82 29.32
CA THR A 200 46.55 -0.06 29.14
C THR A 200 46.70 0.83 30.37
N ALA A 201 47.39 0.30 31.38
CA ALA A 201 47.95 1.10 32.44
C ALA A 201 49.17 1.85 31.90
N SER A 202 49.32 3.08 32.39
CA SER A 202 50.56 3.84 32.57
C SER A 202 51.31 4.33 31.32
N ASP A 203 50.96 5.56 30.90
CA ASP A 203 51.94 6.54 30.44
C ASP A 203 51.81 7.81 31.31
N PRO A 204 52.82 8.21 32.10
CA PRO A 204 52.79 9.41 32.91
C PRO A 204 53.53 10.52 32.16
N ASN A 205 52.81 11.28 31.32
CA ASN A 205 53.15 12.66 30.96
C ASN A 205 52.16 13.15 29.90
N ARG A 206 51.06 13.76 30.33
CA ARG A 206 50.40 14.74 29.48
C ARG A 206 49.66 15.78 30.31
N ASP A 207 50.28 16.95 30.33
CA ASP A 207 49.79 18.15 30.96
C ASP A 207 48.43 18.57 30.42
N VAL A 208 47.56 18.93 31.37
CA VAL A 208 46.29 19.60 31.16
C VAL A 208 46.54 21.01 30.65
N ASN A 209 45.84 21.42 29.58
CA ASN A 209 45.50 22.83 29.44
C ASN A 209 44.24 23.05 28.60
N SER A 210 43.28 23.72 29.23
CA SER A 210 42.08 24.31 28.62
C SER A 210 42.41 25.64 27.95
N SER A 211 41.81 25.91 26.78
CA SER A 211 41.50 27.22 26.18
C SER A 211 40.84 26.90 24.83
N GLY A 212 39.58 27.25 24.53
CA GLY A 212 39.13 28.62 24.29
C GLY A 212 39.31 28.97 22.79
N VAL A 213 38.24 29.47 22.16
CA VAL A 213 38.17 30.19 20.85
C VAL A 213 37.68 29.39 19.61
N GLN A 214 36.44 29.71 19.19
CA GLN A 214 35.88 29.64 17.82
C GLN A 214 36.33 30.89 17.01
N PRO A 215 36.06 31.12 15.70
CA PRO A 215 35.58 30.27 14.58
C PRO A 215 36.41 30.49 13.28
N VAL A 216 35.96 29.97 12.11
CA VAL A 216 35.84 30.66 10.78
C VAL A 216 36.00 29.70 9.59
N ILE A 217 35.06 29.82 8.64
CA ILE A 217 35.01 29.17 7.31
C ILE A 217 35.86 29.97 6.31
N PRO A 218 36.60 29.34 5.37
CA PRO A 218 37.05 30.03 4.16
C PRO A 218 36.41 29.47 2.88
N ALA A 219 36.02 30.40 2.01
CA ALA A 219 35.62 30.16 0.62
C ALA A 219 36.83 30.18 -0.34
N ILE A 220 36.82 29.22 -1.27
CA ILE A 220 37.30 29.15 -2.67
C ILE A 220 38.31 30.20 -3.18
N GLN A 221 39.44 29.74 -3.76
CA GLN A 221 39.90 30.11 -5.12
C GLN A 221 41.10 29.27 -5.63
N SER A 222 41.24 29.25 -6.96
CA SER A 222 41.96 28.34 -7.86
C SER A 222 43.48 28.53 -7.98
N SER A 223 44.20 27.47 -8.37
CA SER A 223 45.26 27.53 -9.41
C SER A 223 45.81 26.13 -9.75
N ALA A 224 46.18 25.94 -11.02
CA ALA A 224 46.48 24.70 -11.72
C ALA A 224 47.87 24.08 -11.46
N SER A 225 48.02 22.78 -11.80
CA SER A 225 49.09 22.16 -12.63
C SER A 225 49.44 20.73 -12.16
N GLY A 226 49.36 19.71 -13.05
CA GLY A 226 49.97 18.39 -12.79
C GLY A 226 49.35 17.12 -13.43
N LYS A 227 49.44 17.00 -14.76
CA LYS A 227 49.54 15.79 -15.64
C LYS A 227 48.95 14.39 -15.24
N ILE A 228 47.91 14.01 -16.03
CA ILE A 228 47.68 12.79 -16.87
C ILE A 228 47.55 11.38 -16.22
N THR A 229 46.35 10.80 -16.36
CA THR A 229 46.11 9.52 -17.08
C THR A 229 44.69 9.50 -17.68
N CYS A 230 44.63 9.35 -19.01
CA CYS A 230 43.39 9.28 -19.79
C CYS A 230 42.95 7.81 -19.91
N ASN A 231 41.73 7.48 -19.48
CA ASN A 231 41.06 6.25 -19.91
C ASN A 231 39.85 6.57 -20.80
N LYS A 232 39.87 5.90 -21.94
CA LYS A 232 38.98 5.99 -23.10
C LYS A 232 37.62 5.36 -22.80
N VAL A 233 36.55 6.11 -23.09
CA VAL A 233 35.26 5.79 -23.76
C VAL A 233 34.76 4.33 -23.61
N ILE A 234 33.54 4.04 -23.16
CA ILE A 234 32.32 4.01 -24.00
C ILE A 234 31.07 4.21 -23.14
N SER A 235 30.34 5.30 -23.40
CA SER A 235 28.90 5.39 -23.17
C SER A 235 28.18 4.80 -24.40
N PRO A 236 27.07 4.06 -24.27
CA PRO A 236 26.26 3.71 -25.43
C PRO A 236 25.63 4.99 -25.98
N SER A 237 26.03 5.35 -27.20
CA SER A 237 25.34 6.32 -28.04
C SER A 237 24.00 5.73 -28.46
N GLN A 238 22.95 6.52 -28.25
CA GLN A 238 21.63 6.47 -28.90
C GLN A 238 21.52 5.54 -30.12
N ASP A 239 20.74 4.46 -29.98
CA ASP A 239 20.08 3.81 -31.11
C ASP A 239 18.71 4.48 -31.31
N TYR A 240 18.68 5.54 -32.11
CA TYR A 240 17.44 6.01 -32.71
C TYR A 240 17.25 5.22 -34.00
N VAL A 241 16.33 4.26 -34.00
CA VAL A 241 15.89 3.63 -35.24
C VAL A 241 15.01 4.65 -35.95
N ASP A 242 15.48 5.12 -37.10
CA ASP A 242 14.73 6.02 -37.98
C ASP A 242 13.57 5.23 -38.60
N TYR A 243 12.35 5.53 -38.16
CA TYR A 243 11.14 4.86 -38.64
C TYR A 243 10.57 5.67 -39.82
N ASP A 244 10.68 5.13 -41.03
CA ASP A 244 10.07 5.69 -42.23
C ASP A 244 8.74 4.97 -42.52
N PRO A 245 7.58 5.62 -42.26
CA PRO A 245 6.27 4.98 -42.38
C PRO A 245 5.88 4.63 -43.83
N VAL A 246 6.65 5.03 -44.84
CA VAL A 246 6.36 4.73 -46.26
C VAL A 246 7.04 3.46 -46.74
N ASN A 247 8.17 3.05 -46.14
CA ASN A 247 8.98 1.93 -46.60
C ASN A 247 8.79 0.63 -45.80
N ASP A 248 8.46 0.73 -44.51
CA ASP A 248 8.42 -0.44 -43.61
C ASP A 248 7.06 -1.16 -43.55
N LEU A 249 6.02 -0.60 -44.17
CA LEU A 249 4.71 -1.22 -44.32
C LEU A 249 4.44 -1.53 -45.79
N LYS A 250 5.12 -2.55 -46.31
CA LYS A 250 4.66 -3.24 -47.52
C LYS A 250 3.82 -4.46 -47.13
N TRP A 251 2.68 -4.52 -47.80
CA TRP A 251 1.53 -5.41 -47.70
C TRP A 251 1.89 -6.88 -47.92
#